data_AF-A0A1G1NWM1-F1
#
_entry.id   AF-A0A1G1NWM1-F1
#
_cell.length_a   1.000
_cell.length_b   1.000
_cell.length_c   1.000
_cell.angle_alpha   90.00
_cell.angle_beta   90.00
_cell.angle_gamma   90.00
#
_symmetry.space_group_name_H-M   'P 1'
#
loop_
_entity.id
_entity.type
_entity.pdbx_description
1 polymer ?
#
loop_
_entity_poly.entity_id
_entity_poly.type
_entity_poly.pdbx_seq_one_letter_code
_entity_poly.pdbx_strand_id
1 'polypeptide(L)'
;MSVNKLNLVSPAGIQHSNLFVHLPLFDDIFYEGIVDKNVRKFKAVREDQPCQIAALSIIRKDEDIVWDALEDVVGRSVAQAAFGVHGIYTFELLTVDIHNEIKTFNPNELTEIIINQSRKLTPGQSRLVKYSSVYGILQKMVHEDWGKIVFKTTLEVFKDKPVFLDLLVKRLIKDFEFSHAPGILLLNDLSLQPLFDAQDDLQQQRLRQVLDAQIPKSIAFPPEVYIQDKNGVRELLSGAIIK
;
A
#
# COMPACT_ATOMS: atom_id res chain seq x y z
N MET A 1 10.79 -22.93 11.47
CA MET A 1 9.34 -22.77 11.64
C MET A 1 8.84 -21.86 10.52
N SER A 2 7.95 -22.36 9.65
CA SER A 2 7.35 -21.52 8.61
C SER A 2 6.49 -20.45 9.28
N VAL A 3 6.84 -19.18 9.12
CA VAL A 3 5.95 -18.08 9.51
C VAL A 3 4.76 -18.17 8.58
N ASN A 4 3.61 -18.61 9.11
CA ASN A 4 2.39 -18.72 8.32
C ASN A 4 2.04 -17.32 7.80
N LYS A 5 2.20 -17.08 6.50
CA LYS A 5 1.97 -15.76 5.91
C LYS A 5 0.46 -15.49 5.92
N LEU A 6 0.08 -14.35 6.47
CA LEU A 6 -1.32 -13.92 6.51
C LEU A 6 -1.80 -13.63 5.09
N ASN A 7 -2.81 -14.39 4.64
CA ASN A 7 -3.54 -14.05 3.42
C ASN A 7 -4.47 -12.86 3.70
N LEU A 8 -4.38 -11.83 2.86
CA LEU A 8 -5.10 -10.56 3.02
C LEU A 8 -6.43 -10.52 2.24
N VAL A 9 -6.67 -11.46 1.31
CA VAL A 9 -7.90 -11.53 0.52
C VAL A 9 -9.07 -12.03 1.37
N SER A 10 -8.96 -13.22 1.95
CA SER A 10 -9.99 -13.80 2.82
C SER A 10 -9.47 -13.98 4.25
N PRO A 11 -10.22 -13.59 5.29
CA PRO A 11 -11.62 -13.14 5.29
C PRO A 11 -11.82 -11.60 5.20
N ALA A 12 -10.75 -10.82 5.18
CA ALA A 12 -10.80 -9.38 5.48
C ALA A 12 -10.91 -8.47 4.24
N GLY A 13 -10.75 -9.01 3.03
CA GLY A 13 -11.13 -8.35 1.78
C GLY A 13 -10.25 -7.16 1.40
N ILE A 14 -8.92 -7.27 1.49
CA ILE A 14 -8.02 -6.19 1.05
C ILE A 14 -8.16 -5.88 -0.44
N GLN A 15 -8.65 -6.84 -1.24
CA GLN A 15 -8.92 -6.69 -2.66
C GLN A 15 -9.83 -5.48 -2.98
N HIS A 16 -10.71 -5.11 -2.06
CA HIS A 16 -11.64 -3.98 -2.20
C HIS A 16 -11.12 -2.70 -1.54
N SER A 17 -9.88 -2.69 -1.06
CA SER A 17 -9.27 -1.49 -0.47
C SER A 17 -8.83 -0.51 -1.55
N ASN A 18 -8.59 0.74 -1.16
CA ASN A 18 -8.09 1.78 -2.05
C ASN A 18 -6.80 1.36 -2.78
N LEU A 19 -5.98 0.46 -2.23
CA LEU A 19 -4.74 0.03 -2.88
C LEU A 19 -4.95 -0.97 -4.04
N PHE A 20 -6.02 -1.77 -4.00
CA PHE A 20 -6.22 -2.89 -4.95
C PHE A 20 -7.51 -2.80 -5.75
N VAL A 21 -8.40 -1.84 -5.46
CA VAL A 21 -9.75 -1.75 -6.04
C VAL A 21 -9.75 -1.65 -7.56
N HIS A 22 -8.71 -1.08 -8.16
CA HIS A 22 -8.58 -0.94 -9.61
C HIS A 22 -7.62 -1.95 -10.25
N LEU A 23 -7.05 -2.85 -9.47
CA LEU A 23 -6.20 -3.94 -9.97
C LEU A 23 -7.04 -5.18 -10.29
N PRO A 24 -6.50 -6.14 -11.07
CA PRO A 24 -7.11 -7.45 -11.26
C PRO A 24 -7.45 -8.13 -9.93
N LEU A 25 -8.42 -9.04 -9.95
CA LEU A 25 -8.72 -9.87 -8.79
C LEU A 25 -7.59 -10.86 -8.55
N PHE A 26 -7.23 -11.04 -7.28
CA PHE A 26 -6.24 -12.01 -6.84
C PHE A 26 -6.91 -13.10 -6.01
N ASP A 27 -6.45 -14.33 -6.19
CA ASP A 27 -6.86 -15.47 -5.37
C ASP A 27 -6.30 -15.30 -3.95
N ASP A 28 -5.03 -14.91 -3.87
CA ASP A 28 -4.32 -14.66 -2.62
C ASP A 28 -3.44 -13.40 -2.70
N ILE A 29 -3.29 -12.71 -1.56
CA ILE A 29 -2.32 -11.60 -1.40
C ILE A 29 -1.62 -11.76 -0.06
N PHE A 30 -0.29 -11.71 -0.07
CA PHE A 30 0.58 -11.81 1.09
C PHE A 30 1.53 -10.63 1.14
N TYR A 31 1.52 -9.89 2.24
CA TYR A 31 2.46 -8.79 2.46
C TYR A 31 3.86 -9.30 2.81
N GLU A 32 4.90 -8.73 2.17
CA GLU A 32 6.30 -9.11 2.37
C GLU A 32 7.15 -8.02 3.04
N GLY A 33 6.55 -6.87 3.37
CA GLY A 33 7.23 -5.75 4.01
C GLY A 33 7.54 -4.60 3.06
N ILE A 34 8.38 -3.68 3.52
CA ILE A 34 8.84 -2.49 2.78
C ILE A 34 10.28 -2.69 2.30
N VAL A 35 10.55 -2.29 1.07
CA VAL A 35 11.89 -2.08 0.50
C VAL A 35 12.08 -0.60 0.11
N ASP A 36 13.33 -0.19 -0.12
CA ASP A 36 13.73 1.17 -0.51
C ASP A 36 12.88 2.30 0.07
N LYS A 37 12.98 2.43 1.40
CA LYS A 37 12.33 3.43 2.26
C LYS A 37 10.79 3.41 2.30
N ASN A 38 10.07 3.13 1.21
CA ASN A 38 8.61 3.27 1.12
C ASN A 38 7.89 2.31 0.16
N VAL A 39 8.59 1.45 -0.59
CA VAL A 39 7.97 0.54 -1.56
C VAL A 39 7.48 -0.71 -0.83
N ARG A 40 6.17 -0.92 -0.77
CA ARG A 40 5.56 -2.14 -0.20
C ARG A 40 5.65 -3.28 -1.21
N LYS A 41 6.12 -4.46 -0.78
CA LYS A 41 6.12 -5.68 -1.59
C LYS A 41 5.01 -6.63 -1.16
N PHE A 42 4.34 -7.22 -2.14
CA PHE A 42 3.36 -8.28 -1.94
C PHE A 42 3.66 -9.44 -2.89
N LYS A 43 3.44 -10.66 -2.40
CA LYS A 43 3.23 -11.83 -3.26
C LYS A 43 1.75 -12.04 -3.44
N ALA A 44 1.34 -12.34 -4.65
CA ALA A 44 -0.04 -12.62 -4.97
C ALA A 44 -0.14 -13.90 -5.81
N VAL A 45 -1.35 -14.43 -5.89
CA VAL A 45 -1.73 -15.46 -6.85
C VAL A 45 -2.86 -14.88 -7.70
N ARG A 46 -2.70 -14.92 -9.02
CA ARG A 46 -3.68 -14.45 -9.99
C ARG A 46 -3.93 -15.57 -10.97
N GLU A 47 -5.16 -16.10 -11.00
CA GLU A 47 -5.54 -17.20 -11.92
C GLU A 47 -4.59 -18.40 -11.77
N ASP A 48 -4.35 -18.83 -10.52
CA ASP A 48 -3.40 -19.89 -10.14
C ASP A 48 -1.93 -19.62 -10.50
N GLN A 49 -1.58 -18.42 -10.98
CA GLN A 49 -0.21 -18.04 -11.29
C GLN A 49 0.40 -17.13 -10.21
N PRO A 50 1.64 -17.40 -9.77
CA PRO A 50 2.36 -16.49 -8.89
C PRO A 50 2.51 -15.11 -9.53
N CYS A 51 2.29 -14.05 -8.76
CA CYS A 51 2.47 -12.68 -9.17
C CYS A 51 3.21 -11.90 -8.07
N GLN A 52 4.03 -10.92 -8.45
CA GLN A 52 4.66 -10.00 -7.52
C GLN A 52 4.07 -8.60 -7.69
N ILE A 53 3.78 -7.93 -6.59
CA ILE A 53 3.27 -6.56 -6.60
C ILE A 53 4.23 -5.69 -5.80
N ALA A 54 4.71 -4.60 -6.40
CA ALA A 54 5.41 -3.53 -5.71
C ALA A 54 4.56 -2.27 -5.77
N ALA A 55 4.24 -1.70 -4.61
CA ALA A 55 3.37 -0.54 -4.50
C ALA A 55 4.06 0.61 -3.76
N LEU A 56 4.05 1.80 -4.36
CA LEU A 56 4.53 3.03 -3.76
C LEU A 56 3.35 4.00 -3.62
N SER A 57 2.97 4.31 -2.38
CA SER A 57 1.98 5.35 -2.12
C SER A 57 2.65 6.71 -2.00
N ILE A 58 2.06 7.73 -2.61
CA ILE A 58 2.60 9.08 -2.65
C ILE A 58 1.52 10.11 -2.34
N ILE A 59 1.94 11.29 -1.88
CA ILE A 59 1.10 12.49 -1.80
C ILE A 59 1.93 13.69 -2.24
N ARG A 60 1.29 14.70 -2.81
CA ARG A 60 1.97 15.96 -3.10
C ARG A 60 2.33 16.72 -1.84
N LYS A 61 3.45 17.45 -1.91
CA LYS A 61 3.93 18.26 -0.80
C LYS A 61 3.00 19.39 -0.37
N ASP A 62 2.16 19.90 -1.26
CA ASP A 62 1.13 20.91 -0.95
C ASP A 62 -0.09 20.31 -0.25
N GLU A 63 -0.20 18.98 -0.19
CA GLU A 63 -1.33 18.25 0.39
C GLU A 63 -0.93 17.33 1.56
N ASP A 64 0.35 17.25 1.92
CA ASP A 64 0.86 16.33 2.95
C ASP A 64 0.28 16.58 4.35
N ILE A 65 -0.20 17.79 4.62
CA ILE A 65 -0.95 18.11 5.85
C ILE A 65 -2.20 17.23 6.04
N VAL A 66 -2.83 16.77 4.95
CA VAL A 66 -3.98 15.86 5.03
C VAL A 66 -3.54 14.49 5.52
N TRP A 67 -2.38 14.03 5.05
CA TRP A 67 -1.79 12.79 5.54
C TRP A 67 -1.38 12.90 7.00
N ASP A 68 -0.69 13.98 7.39
CA ASP A 68 -0.28 14.20 8.79
C ASP A 68 -1.50 14.16 9.73
N ALA A 69 -2.60 14.80 9.34
CA ALA A 69 -3.85 14.77 10.12
C ALA A 69 -4.43 13.36 10.27
N LEU A 70 -4.39 12.55 9.20
CA LEU A 70 -4.85 11.17 9.22
C LEU A 70 -3.92 10.28 10.06
N GLU A 71 -2.61 10.43 9.91
CA GLU A 71 -1.59 9.71 10.66
C GLU A 71 -1.75 9.96 12.16
N ASP A 72 -1.99 11.22 12.56
CA ASP A 72 -2.28 11.61 13.93
C ASP A 72 -3.55 10.93 14.48
N VAL A 73 -4.62 10.91 13.69
CA VAL A 73 -5.90 10.33 14.09
C VAL A 73 -5.79 8.82 14.28
N VAL A 74 -5.18 8.10 13.32
CA VAL A 74 -4.94 6.65 13.43
C VAL A 74 -3.94 6.36 14.55
N GLY A 75 -2.86 7.15 14.65
CA GLY A 75 -1.84 7.03 15.67
C GLY A 75 -2.41 7.18 17.09
N ARG A 76 -3.34 8.12 17.30
CA ARG A 76 -4.08 8.26 18.57
C ARG A 76 -4.91 7.02 18.89
N SER A 77 -5.65 6.46 17.94
CA SER A 77 -6.39 5.21 18.15
C SER A 77 -5.49 4.04 18.54
N VAL A 78 -4.34 3.92 17.89
CA VAL A 78 -3.34 2.88 18.18
C VAL A 78 -2.73 3.09 19.57
N ALA A 79 -2.37 4.32 19.92
CA ALA A 79 -1.83 4.67 21.23
C ALA A 79 -2.85 4.39 22.35
N GLN A 80 -4.12 4.72 22.13
CA GLN A 80 -5.19 4.42 23.08
C GLN A 80 -5.41 2.90 23.22
N ALA A 81 -5.35 2.15 22.12
CA ALA A 81 -5.46 0.70 22.14
C ALA A 81 -4.33 0.05 22.95
N ALA A 82 -3.13 0.64 22.97
CA ALA A 82 -2.00 0.11 23.72
C ALA A 82 -2.28 -0.04 25.22
N PHE A 83 -3.15 0.78 25.82
CA PHE A 83 -3.55 0.64 27.22
C PHE A 83 -4.50 -0.54 27.49
N GLY A 84 -5.13 -1.09 26.46
CA GLY A 84 -6.12 -2.17 26.55
C GLY A 84 -5.61 -3.55 26.11
N VAL A 85 -4.33 -3.67 25.77
CA VAL A 85 -3.72 -4.92 25.27
C VAL A 85 -2.65 -5.46 26.22
N HIS A 86 -2.37 -6.75 26.11
CA HIS A 86 -1.29 -7.44 26.83
C HIS A 86 -0.29 -7.99 25.81
N GLY A 87 0.94 -7.47 25.82
CA GLY A 87 1.99 -7.79 24.87
C GLY A 87 2.49 -6.59 24.06
N ILE A 88 3.56 -6.84 23.32
CA ILE A 88 4.14 -5.89 22.38
C ILE A 88 3.65 -6.24 20.98
N TYR A 89 3.09 -5.26 20.29
CA TYR A 89 2.54 -5.39 18.94
C TYR A 89 3.16 -4.38 17.98
N THR A 90 3.05 -4.67 16.69
CA THR A 90 3.16 -3.66 15.63
C THR A 90 1.80 -3.51 14.94
N PHE A 91 1.41 -2.29 14.66
CA PHE A 91 0.28 -1.99 13.77
C PHE A 91 0.82 -1.27 12.55
N GLU A 92 0.77 -1.92 11.40
CA GLU A 92 1.28 -1.39 10.15
C GLU A 92 0.13 -1.02 9.21
N LEU A 93 -0.03 0.27 8.94
CA LEU A 93 -1.03 0.78 8.01
C LEU A 93 -0.63 0.45 6.57
N LEU A 94 -1.49 -0.32 5.88
CA LEU A 94 -1.29 -0.72 4.49
C LEU A 94 -1.89 0.29 3.52
N THR A 95 -3.14 0.70 3.79
CA THR A 95 -3.87 1.65 2.94
C THR A 95 -5.07 2.24 3.68
N VAL A 96 -5.50 3.40 3.22
CA VAL A 96 -6.63 4.18 3.71
C VAL A 96 -7.07 5.15 2.61
N ASP A 97 -8.36 5.43 2.53
CA ASP A 97 -8.88 6.50 1.68
C ASP A 97 -8.78 7.83 2.44
N ILE A 98 -7.72 8.59 2.18
CA ILE A 98 -7.40 9.79 2.96
C ILE A 98 -8.46 10.89 2.84
N HIS A 99 -9.25 10.91 1.76
CA HIS A 99 -10.18 12.01 1.47
C HIS A 99 -11.54 11.81 2.12
N ASN A 100 -11.98 10.56 2.23
CA ASN A 100 -13.27 10.23 2.81
C ASN A 100 -13.14 9.89 4.30
N GLU A 101 -12.05 9.26 4.73
CA GLU A 101 -11.94 8.70 6.07
C GLU A 101 -11.94 9.77 7.17
N ILE A 102 -11.25 10.90 6.99
CA ILE A 102 -11.14 11.95 8.02
C ILE A 102 -12.51 12.46 8.51
N LYS A 103 -13.53 12.44 7.64
CA LYS A 103 -14.87 12.96 7.97
C LYS A 103 -15.72 11.98 8.77
N THR A 104 -15.44 10.69 8.67
CA THR A 104 -16.26 9.62 9.26
C THR A 104 -15.51 8.83 10.32
N PHE A 105 -14.21 9.08 10.51
CA PHE A 105 -13.37 8.31 11.41
C PHE A 105 -13.80 8.47 12.87
N ASN A 106 -14.09 7.35 13.52
CA ASN A 106 -14.33 7.26 14.95
C ASN A 106 -13.12 6.60 15.64
N PRO A 107 -12.32 7.37 16.41
CA PRO A 107 -11.13 6.83 17.05
C PRO A 107 -11.38 5.65 17.98
N ASN A 108 -12.52 5.64 18.67
CA ASN A 108 -12.87 4.60 19.63
C ASN A 108 -13.17 3.27 18.92
N GLU A 109 -13.81 3.31 17.74
CA GLU A 109 -14.14 2.10 16.98
C GLU A 109 -12.86 1.38 16.52
N LEU A 110 -11.88 2.11 15.95
CA LEU A 110 -10.61 1.51 15.58
C LEU A 110 -9.86 0.96 16.81
N THR A 111 -9.84 1.71 17.92
CA THR A 111 -9.24 1.27 19.18
C THR A 111 -9.83 -0.05 19.66
N GLU A 112 -11.17 -0.15 19.71
CA GLU A 112 -11.87 -1.37 20.14
C GLU A 112 -11.60 -2.54 19.20
N ILE A 113 -11.58 -2.32 17.88
CA ILE A 113 -11.25 -3.35 16.90
C ILE A 113 -9.83 -3.87 17.15
N ILE A 114 -8.84 -2.99 17.34
CA ILE A 114 -7.45 -3.38 17.60
C ILE A 114 -7.37 -4.22 18.89
N ILE A 115 -8.00 -3.77 19.99
CA ILE A 115 -8.03 -4.51 21.26
C ILE A 115 -8.64 -5.90 21.05
N ASN A 116 -9.79 -5.98 20.37
CA ASN A 116 -10.50 -7.23 20.14
C ASN A 116 -9.72 -8.21 19.26
N GLN A 117 -8.99 -7.72 18.26
CA GLN A 117 -8.13 -8.57 17.43
C GLN A 117 -6.87 -9.01 18.18
N SER A 118 -6.28 -8.16 19.02
CA SER A 118 -5.06 -8.48 19.77
C SER A 118 -5.24 -9.68 20.71
N ARG A 119 -6.41 -9.81 21.34
CA ARG A 119 -6.78 -10.94 22.23
C ARG A 119 -6.77 -12.30 21.52
N LYS A 120 -6.85 -12.30 20.19
CA LYS A 120 -6.88 -13.52 19.35
C LYS A 120 -5.51 -13.89 18.78
N LEU A 121 -4.45 -13.14 19.12
CA LEU A 121 -3.10 -13.33 18.60
C LEU A 121 -2.17 -13.97 19.64
N THR A 122 -1.39 -14.94 19.19
CA THR A 122 -0.19 -15.42 19.90
C THR A 122 1.08 -14.80 19.29
N PRO A 123 2.22 -14.77 20.00
CA PRO A 123 3.47 -14.22 19.47
C PRO A 123 3.83 -14.82 18.10
N GLY A 124 4.23 -13.95 17.17
CA GLY A 124 4.52 -14.30 15.77
C GLY A 124 3.30 -14.26 14.84
N GLN A 125 2.07 -14.27 15.37
CA GLN A 125 0.85 -14.20 14.55
C GLN A 125 0.50 -12.77 14.17
N SER A 126 -0.10 -12.66 12.99
CA SER A 126 -0.62 -11.41 12.44
C SER A 126 -2.10 -11.56 12.05
N ARG A 127 -2.85 -10.46 12.10
CA ARG A 127 -4.21 -10.37 11.59
C ARG A 127 -4.39 -9.06 10.82
N LEU A 128 -5.22 -9.10 9.78
CA LEU A 128 -5.66 -7.90 9.09
C LEU A 128 -6.74 -7.23 9.94
N VAL A 129 -6.55 -5.96 10.23
CA VAL A 129 -7.51 -5.06 10.86
C VAL A 129 -8.12 -4.22 9.74
N LYS A 130 -9.45 -4.25 9.65
CA LYS A 130 -10.24 -3.40 8.77
C LYS A 130 -11.17 -2.52 9.61
N TYR A 131 -11.17 -1.23 9.33
CA TYR A 131 -12.10 -0.25 9.87
C TYR A 131 -12.43 0.75 8.76
N SER A 132 -13.69 0.85 8.31
CA SER A 132 -14.04 1.71 7.18
C SER A 132 -13.08 1.47 5.97
N SER A 133 -12.31 2.48 5.56
CA SER A 133 -11.29 2.38 4.51
C SER A 133 -9.89 2.06 5.04
N VAL A 134 -9.68 2.04 6.36
CA VAL A 134 -8.41 1.70 7.00
C VAL A 134 -8.17 0.20 6.94
N TYR A 135 -7.05 -0.18 6.33
CA TYR A 135 -6.53 -1.54 6.32
C TYR A 135 -5.12 -1.55 6.92
N GLY A 136 -4.90 -2.35 7.97
CA GLY A 136 -3.59 -2.47 8.60
C GLY A 136 -3.33 -3.86 9.18
N ILE A 137 -2.06 -4.25 9.27
CA ILE A 137 -1.66 -5.53 9.86
C ILE A 137 -1.31 -5.31 11.33
N LEU A 138 -2.03 -6.01 12.21
CA LEU A 138 -1.69 -6.12 13.63
C LEU A 138 -0.91 -7.41 13.84
N GLN A 139 0.33 -7.30 14.28
CA GLN A 139 1.19 -8.44 14.61
C GLN A 139 1.56 -8.43 16.08
N LYS A 140 1.46 -9.58 16.74
CA LYS A 140 1.97 -9.75 18.11
C LYS A 140 3.43 -10.17 18.05
N MET A 141 4.30 -9.36 18.64
CA MET A 141 5.73 -9.61 18.68
C MET A 141 6.10 -10.47 19.89
N VAL A 142 5.65 -10.04 21.07
CA VAL A 142 6.00 -10.65 22.36
C VAL A 142 4.79 -10.64 23.28
N HIS A 143 4.70 -11.62 24.18
CA HIS A 143 3.71 -11.65 25.26
C HIS A 143 4.27 -10.95 26.50
N GLU A 144 3.50 -10.03 27.08
CA GLU A 144 3.83 -9.23 28.25
C GLU A 144 2.53 -8.90 29.00
N ASP A 145 2.63 -8.59 30.30
CA ASP A 145 1.48 -8.18 31.13
C ASP A 145 1.06 -6.72 30.91
N TRP A 146 1.86 -5.96 30.17
CA TRP A 146 1.60 -4.58 29.78
C TRP A 146 1.49 -4.48 28.25
N GLY A 147 0.91 -3.38 27.78
CA GLY A 147 0.64 -3.18 26.37
C GLY A 147 1.53 -2.14 25.72
N LYS A 148 2.01 -2.45 24.50
CA LYS A 148 2.61 -1.46 23.59
C LYS A 148 2.30 -1.84 22.16
N ILE A 149 1.95 -0.83 21.36
CA ILE A 149 1.74 -1.01 19.93
C ILE A 149 2.62 0.01 19.20
N VAL A 150 3.55 -0.48 18.40
CA VAL A 150 4.36 0.36 17.51
C VAL A 150 3.56 0.61 16.24
N PHE A 151 3.13 1.86 16.05
CA PHE A 151 2.48 2.28 14.81
C PHE A 151 3.53 2.46 13.70
N LYS A 152 3.24 1.92 12.52
CA LYS A 152 4.06 2.05 11.32
C LYS A 152 3.18 2.44 10.15
N THR A 153 3.66 3.35 9.33
CA THR A 153 3.05 3.71 8.06
C THR A 153 4.13 4.11 7.08
N THR A 154 3.81 4.07 5.78
CA THR A 154 4.71 4.54 4.72
C THR A 154 3.93 5.33 3.68
N LEU A 155 4.51 6.47 3.33
CA LEU A 155 4.07 7.39 2.30
C LEU A 155 5.27 8.18 1.79
N GLU A 156 5.36 8.41 0.49
CA GLU A 156 6.30 9.38 -0.07
C GLU A 156 5.64 10.75 -0.23
N VAL A 157 6.24 11.78 0.34
CA VAL A 157 5.88 13.16 0.01
C VAL A 157 6.64 13.59 -1.24
N PHE A 158 5.92 13.74 -2.36
CA PHE A 158 6.46 14.18 -3.64
C PHE A 158 6.59 15.71 -3.67
N LYS A 159 7.83 16.19 -3.77
CA LYS A 159 8.18 17.63 -3.66
C LYS A 159 8.46 18.28 -5.01
N ASP A 160 8.64 17.49 -6.06
CA ASP A 160 8.98 17.97 -7.39
C ASP A 160 7.73 18.38 -8.18
N LYS A 161 7.96 18.99 -9.35
CA LYS A 161 6.87 19.28 -10.29
C LYS A 161 6.28 17.96 -10.84
N PRO A 162 4.97 17.91 -11.14
CA PRO A 162 4.32 16.71 -11.67
C PRO A 162 5.00 16.09 -12.88
N VAL A 163 5.59 16.91 -13.76
CA VAL A 163 6.36 16.47 -14.94
C VAL A 163 7.50 15.48 -14.61
N PHE A 164 7.99 15.45 -13.37
CA PHE A 164 9.06 14.55 -12.90
C PHE A 164 8.54 13.24 -12.27
N LEU A 165 7.29 12.87 -12.50
CA LEU A 165 6.68 11.62 -12.03
C LEU A 165 7.48 10.37 -12.45
N ASP A 166 8.19 10.45 -13.57
CA ASP A 166 9.08 9.41 -14.09
C ASP A 166 10.17 8.99 -13.10
N LEU A 167 10.59 9.88 -12.19
CA LEU A 167 11.60 9.57 -11.16
C LEU A 167 11.05 8.57 -10.12
N LEU A 168 9.78 8.68 -9.76
CA LEU A 168 9.12 7.74 -8.84
C LEU A 168 8.91 6.38 -9.51
N VAL A 169 8.48 6.38 -10.78
CA VAL A 169 8.36 5.16 -11.59
C VAL A 169 9.71 4.47 -11.73
N LYS A 170 10.77 5.22 -12.01
CA LYS A 170 12.14 4.69 -12.09
C LYS A 170 12.57 4.01 -10.79
N ARG A 171 12.25 4.60 -9.63
CA ARG A 171 12.54 4.00 -8.31
C ARG A 171 11.78 2.69 -8.12
N LEU A 172 10.49 2.70 -8.44
CA LEU A 172 9.63 1.51 -8.34
C LEU A 172 10.16 0.34 -9.19
N ILE A 173 10.65 0.62 -10.40
CA ILE A 173 11.24 -0.38 -11.31
C ILE A 173 12.59 -0.89 -10.78
N LYS A 174 13.43 0.01 -10.26
CA LYS A 174 14.80 -0.32 -9.83
C LYS A 174 14.83 -1.41 -8.75
N ASP A 175 13.88 -1.40 -7.82
CA ASP A 175 13.84 -2.34 -6.70
C ASP A 175 12.96 -3.57 -6.98
N PHE A 176 12.45 -3.66 -8.21
CA PHE A 176 11.67 -4.78 -8.68
C PHE A 176 12.57 -5.91 -9.19
N GLU A 177 12.37 -7.10 -8.65
CA GLU A 177 13.07 -8.29 -9.11
C GLU A 177 12.35 -8.83 -10.35
N PHE A 178 12.95 -8.63 -11.52
CA PHE A 178 12.46 -9.23 -12.76
C PHE A 178 12.60 -10.76 -12.67
N SER A 179 11.54 -11.41 -12.20
CA SER A 179 11.43 -12.86 -12.11
C SER A 179 10.79 -13.44 -13.38
N HIS A 180 10.63 -14.76 -13.44
CA HIS A 180 9.85 -15.40 -14.52
C HIS A 180 8.34 -15.36 -14.25
N ALA A 181 7.90 -14.75 -13.16
CA ALA A 181 6.49 -14.57 -12.83
C ALA A 181 6.00 -13.17 -13.22
N PRO A 182 4.72 -13.01 -13.58
CA PRO A 182 4.09 -11.71 -13.80
C PRO A 182 4.33 -10.73 -12.64
N GLY A 183 4.55 -9.46 -12.99
CA GLY A 183 4.80 -8.39 -12.05
C GLY A 183 3.80 -7.25 -12.18
N ILE A 184 3.47 -6.60 -11.08
CA ILE A 184 2.68 -5.37 -11.05
C ILE A 184 3.47 -4.30 -10.29
N LEU A 185 3.69 -3.16 -10.93
CA LEU A 185 4.28 -1.96 -10.35
C LEU A 185 3.17 -0.92 -10.20
N LEU A 186 2.77 -0.63 -8.97
CA LEU A 186 1.71 0.34 -8.67
C LEU A 186 2.30 1.61 -8.05
N LEU A 187 2.08 2.74 -8.72
CA LEU A 187 2.20 4.06 -8.10
C LEU A 187 0.80 4.52 -7.66
N ASN A 188 0.58 4.61 -6.36
CA ASN A 188 -0.70 4.98 -5.77
C ASN A 188 -0.65 6.45 -5.30
N ASP A 189 -1.18 7.35 -6.09
CA ASP A 189 -1.28 8.78 -5.79
C ASP A 189 -2.52 9.05 -4.94
N LEU A 190 -2.28 9.43 -3.68
CA LEU A 190 -3.32 9.77 -2.72
C LEU A 190 -3.71 11.25 -2.78
N SER A 191 -3.20 12.01 -3.75
CA SER A 191 -3.44 13.46 -3.83
C SER A 191 -4.84 13.79 -4.38
N LEU A 192 -5.46 14.83 -3.83
CA LEU A 192 -6.63 15.48 -4.39
C LEU A 192 -6.35 16.07 -5.77
N GLN A 193 -5.15 16.57 -6.05
CA GLN A 193 -4.72 16.97 -7.38
C GLN A 193 -3.75 15.94 -7.95
N PRO A 194 -4.19 15.00 -8.80
CA PRO A 194 -3.33 13.95 -9.33
C PRO A 194 -2.07 14.49 -9.99
N LEU A 195 -0.97 13.78 -9.79
CA LEU A 195 0.31 14.07 -10.42
C LEU A 195 0.34 13.66 -11.88
N PHE A 196 -0.40 12.62 -12.26
CA PHE A 196 -0.47 12.17 -13.64
C PHE A 196 -1.38 13.07 -14.48
N ASP A 197 -0.86 13.53 -15.61
CA ASP A 197 -1.60 14.31 -16.61
C ASP A 197 -1.36 13.72 -18.00
N ALA A 198 -2.41 13.14 -18.58
CA ALA A 198 -2.38 12.57 -19.93
C ALA A 198 -2.19 13.61 -21.04
N GLN A 199 -2.43 14.91 -20.75
CA GLN A 199 -2.27 16.01 -21.70
C GLN A 199 -0.90 16.72 -21.57
N ASP A 200 -0.09 16.37 -20.58
CA ASP A 200 1.28 16.90 -20.44
C ASP A 200 2.25 16.08 -21.32
N ASP A 201 2.48 16.55 -22.55
CA ASP A 201 3.38 15.90 -23.52
C ASP A 201 4.78 15.62 -22.95
N LEU A 202 5.31 16.52 -22.14
CA LEU A 202 6.65 16.36 -21.56
C LEU A 202 6.64 15.27 -20.49
N GLN A 203 5.62 15.22 -19.63
CA GLN A 203 5.47 14.14 -18.66
C GLN A 203 5.33 12.79 -19.38
N GLN A 204 4.47 12.70 -20.40
CA GLN A 204 4.27 11.48 -21.18
C GLN A 204 5.56 11.02 -21.87
N GLN A 205 6.32 11.95 -22.45
CA GLN A 205 7.61 11.65 -23.06
C GLN A 205 8.60 11.08 -22.04
N ARG A 206 8.71 11.69 -20.86
CA ARG A 206 9.64 11.25 -19.80
C ARG A 206 9.27 9.87 -19.25
N LEU A 207 7.99 9.63 -19.01
CA LEU A 207 7.49 8.33 -18.55
C LEU A 207 7.84 7.22 -19.55
N ARG A 208 7.58 7.44 -20.86
CA ARG A 208 7.95 6.48 -21.92
C ARG A 208 9.46 6.22 -21.94
N GLN A 209 10.28 7.26 -21.88
CA GLN A 209 11.74 7.12 -21.87
C GLN A 209 12.24 6.28 -20.68
N VAL A 210 11.67 6.48 -19.48
CA VAL A 210 12.04 5.68 -18.30
C VAL A 210 11.63 4.22 -18.47
N LEU A 211 10.40 3.96 -18.93
CA LEU A 211 9.91 2.59 -19.14
C LEU A 211 10.75 1.84 -20.17
N ASP A 212 10.99 2.45 -21.33
CA ASP A 212 11.80 1.87 -22.41
C ASP A 212 13.25 1.62 -22.00
N ALA A 213 13.82 2.46 -21.13
CA ALA A 213 15.20 2.36 -20.69
C ALA A 213 15.40 1.36 -19.54
N GLN A 214 14.40 1.17 -18.68
CA GLN A 214 14.56 0.40 -17.43
C GLN A 214 13.96 -1.00 -17.49
N ILE A 215 12.94 -1.25 -18.33
CA ILE A 215 12.32 -2.58 -18.45
C ILE A 215 13.06 -3.39 -19.52
N PRO A 216 13.73 -4.51 -19.15
CA PRO A 216 14.48 -5.29 -20.13
C PRO A 216 13.56 -5.89 -21.19
N LYS A 217 13.91 -5.73 -22.47
CA LYS A 217 13.13 -6.28 -23.60
C LYS A 217 13.18 -7.81 -23.71
N SER A 218 14.08 -8.45 -22.98
CA SER A 218 14.35 -9.89 -23.04
C SER A 218 13.55 -10.73 -22.03
N ILE A 219 12.74 -10.11 -21.18
CA ILE A 219 11.92 -10.85 -20.20
C ILE A 219 10.65 -11.39 -20.86
N ALA A 220 10.28 -12.62 -20.50
CA ALA A 220 9.08 -13.27 -21.02
C ALA A 220 7.78 -12.59 -20.57
N PHE A 221 7.79 -12.02 -19.35
CA PHE A 221 6.65 -11.35 -18.74
C PHE A 221 7.08 -9.96 -18.26
N PRO A 222 6.95 -8.90 -19.08
CA PRO A 222 7.17 -7.55 -18.60
C PRO A 222 6.16 -7.23 -17.49
N PRO A 223 6.57 -6.52 -16.43
CA PRO A 223 5.63 -6.15 -15.37
C PRO A 223 4.61 -5.15 -15.92
N GLU A 224 3.35 -5.25 -15.49
CA GLU A 224 2.33 -4.23 -15.70
C GLU A 224 2.68 -3.01 -14.83
N VAL A 225 2.65 -1.80 -15.40
CA VAL A 225 2.96 -0.56 -14.66
C VAL A 225 1.72 0.30 -14.58
N TYR A 226 1.20 0.48 -13.37
CA TYR A 226 0.01 1.25 -13.09
C TYR A 226 0.32 2.54 -12.35
N ILE A 227 -0.37 3.61 -12.74
CA ILE A 227 -0.57 4.79 -11.89
C ILE A 227 -2.05 4.83 -11.52
N GLN A 228 -2.32 4.90 -10.23
CA GLN A 228 -3.65 5.04 -9.67
C GLN A 228 -3.76 6.39 -8.97
N ASP A 229 -4.87 7.08 -9.20
CA ASP A 229 -5.21 8.33 -8.55
C ASP A 229 -6.74 8.40 -8.32
N LYS A 230 -7.25 9.51 -7.76
CA LYS A 230 -8.70 9.69 -7.51
C LYS A 230 -9.59 9.55 -8.76
N ASN A 231 -9.03 9.68 -9.96
CA ASN A 231 -9.74 9.56 -11.24
C ASN A 231 -9.63 8.13 -11.83
N GLY A 232 -9.12 7.15 -11.07
CA GLY A 232 -9.01 5.75 -11.47
C GLY A 232 -7.57 5.30 -11.72
N VAL A 233 -7.41 4.22 -12.50
CA VAL A 233 -6.12 3.60 -12.79
C VAL A 233 -5.74 3.74 -14.26
N ARG A 234 -4.45 3.82 -14.56
CA ARG A 234 -3.88 3.93 -15.91
C ARG A 234 -2.72 2.97 -16.04
N GLU A 235 -2.72 2.16 -17.08
CA GLU A 235 -1.59 1.28 -17.40
C GLU A 235 -0.65 1.98 -18.38
N LEU A 236 0.63 2.09 -18.04
CA LEU A 236 1.59 2.86 -18.84
C LEU A 236 2.24 2.07 -19.98
N LEU A 237 2.23 0.73 -19.93
CA LEU A 237 2.93 -0.12 -20.90
C LEU A 237 2.06 -0.58 -22.06
N SER A 238 0.77 -0.84 -21.81
CA SER A 238 -0.17 -1.26 -22.86
C SER A 238 -0.71 -0.08 -23.68
N GLY A 239 -0.49 1.16 -23.24
CA GLY A 239 -1.16 2.34 -23.80
C GLY A 239 -2.68 2.33 -23.57
N ALA A 240 -3.19 1.41 -22.75
CA ALA A 240 -4.61 1.30 -22.45
C ALA A 240 -5.02 2.29 -21.36
N ILE A 241 -5.93 3.21 -21.72
CA ILE A 241 -6.70 3.97 -20.74
C ILE A 241 -7.71 2.98 -20.15
N ILE A 242 -7.44 2.47 -18.95
CA ILE A 242 -8.47 1.77 -18.18
C ILE A 242 -9.48 2.85 -17.75
N LYS A 243 -10.70 2.72 -18.27
CA LYS A 243 -11.81 3.64 -18.00
C LYS A 243 -12.46 3.35 -16.66
#